data_AF-G8SLN5-F1
#
_entry.id   AF-G8SLN5-F1
#
_cell.length_a   1.000
_cell.length_b   1.000
_cell.length_c   1.000
_cell.angle_alpha   90.00
_cell.angle_beta   90.00
_cell.angle_gamma   90.00
#
_symmetry.space_group_name_H-M   'P 1'
#
loop_
_entity.id
_entity.type
_entity.pdbx_description
1 polymer ?
#
loop_
_entity_poly.entity_id
_entity_poly.type
_entity_poly.pdbx_seq_one_letter_code
_entity_poly.pdbx_strand_id
1 'polypeptide(L)'
;MRTFELAEMLREVPGTEVTAGPGLVTVHIPAIGDTLRIAFRDVLDADWVHVPTGEPAVQVDLRRGHQSLPLIITVDDVVFTPSYADDLVDPEDHLLVPAMPSLIAYSEMHRDVRALGKALDDPRVQLADEVLAATLTAHRCFLAGAMRVGLWPVRVAAWWEYTSARSAGQVRVARFLPDPRWDELMHGVQEARQTQFEQENLRVIR
;
A
#
# COMPACT_ATOMS: atom_id res chain seq x y z
N MET A 1 -19.48 -18.22 -6.12
CA MET A 1 -19.66 -17.17 -5.08
C MET A 1 -20.48 -16.00 -5.64
N ARG A 2 -21.24 -15.28 -4.81
CA ARG A 2 -21.97 -14.03 -5.13
C ARG A 2 -21.38 -12.84 -4.34
N THR A 3 -21.63 -11.60 -4.77
CA THR A 3 -21.14 -10.39 -4.06
C THR A 3 -21.54 -10.36 -2.58
N PHE A 4 -22.77 -10.77 -2.27
CA PHE A 4 -23.25 -10.83 -0.88
C PHE A 4 -22.54 -11.92 -0.07
N GLU A 5 -22.25 -13.07 -0.67
CA GLU A 5 -21.53 -14.17 0.02
C GLU A 5 -20.11 -13.74 0.41
N LEU A 6 -19.38 -13.07 -0.49
CA LEU A 6 -18.07 -12.50 -0.18
C LEU A 6 -18.15 -11.47 0.95
N ALA A 7 -19.16 -10.59 0.92
CA ALA A 7 -19.35 -9.59 1.95
C ALA A 7 -19.66 -10.22 3.31
N GLU A 8 -20.48 -11.26 3.37
CA GLU A 8 -20.75 -12.02 4.61
C GLU A 8 -19.48 -12.67 5.15
N MET A 9 -18.67 -13.31 4.29
CA MET A 9 -17.38 -13.88 4.72
C MET A 9 -16.47 -12.81 5.32
N LEU A 10 -16.40 -11.63 4.71
CA LEU A 10 -15.54 -10.55 5.21
C LEU A 10 -16.07 -9.93 6.51
N ARG A 11 -17.39 -9.90 6.73
CA ARG A 11 -17.99 -9.42 7.99
C ARG A 11 -17.63 -10.27 9.20
N GLU A 12 -17.35 -11.54 8.96
CA GLU A 12 -16.93 -12.50 9.98
C GLU A 12 -15.45 -12.32 10.36
N VAL A 13 -14.70 -11.41 9.70
CA VAL A 13 -13.37 -10.94 10.16
C VAL A 13 -13.56 -9.80 11.18
N PRO A 14 -13.27 -10.03 12.48
CA PRO A 14 -13.48 -9.03 13.52
C PRO A 14 -12.77 -7.71 13.24
N GLY A 15 -13.42 -6.60 13.58
CA GLY A 15 -12.83 -5.26 13.45
C GLY A 15 -12.94 -4.65 12.05
N THR A 16 -13.39 -5.40 11.04
CA THR A 16 -13.62 -4.86 9.69
C THR A 16 -15.03 -4.28 9.54
N GLU A 17 -15.14 -3.22 8.76
CA GLU A 17 -16.43 -2.61 8.41
C GLU A 17 -16.73 -2.87 6.93
N VAL A 18 -17.69 -3.76 6.66
CA VAL A 18 -17.95 -4.25 5.30
C VAL A 18 -19.27 -3.73 4.74
N THR A 19 -19.17 -3.01 3.64
CA THR A 19 -20.31 -2.56 2.83
C THR A 19 -20.30 -3.25 1.47
N ALA A 20 -21.48 -3.61 0.96
CA ALA A 20 -21.64 -4.25 -0.33
C ALA A 20 -22.66 -3.46 -1.17
N GLY A 21 -22.25 -3.09 -2.37
CA GLY A 21 -23.10 -2.46 -3.38
C GLY A 21 -23.12 -3.28 -4.68
N PRO A 22 -23.79 -2.79 -5.74
CA PRO A 22 -23.82 -3.47 -7.03
C PRO A 22 -22.41 -3.72 -7.59
N GLY A 23 -21.94 -4.98 -7.53
CA GLY A 23 -20.65 -5.40 -8.06
C GLY A 23 -19.40 -4.91 -7.32
N LEU A 24 -19.54 -4.30 -6.15
CA LEU A 24 -18.44 -3.74 -5.35
C LEU A 24 -18.59 -4.14 -3.88
N VAL A 25 -17.52 -4.67 -3.31
CA VAL A 25 -17.38 -4.85 -1.86
C VAL A 25 -16.36 -3.85 -1.36
N THR A 26 -16.66 -3.17 -0.26
CA THR A 26 -15.77 -2.20 0.38
C THR A 26 -15.55 -2.63 1.82
N VAL A 27 -14.28 -2.75 2.20
CA VAL A 27 -13.85 -3.19 3.52
C VAL A 27 -13.01 -2.09 4.12
N HIS A 28 -13.55 -1.38 5.11
CA HIS A 28 -12.77 -0.46 5.90
C HIS A 28 -12.11 -1.22 7.06
N ILE A 29 -10.82 -0.95 7.28
CA ILE A 29 -10.01 -1.61 8.31
C ILE A 29 -9.45 -0.51 9.22
N PRO A 30 -10.12 -0.24 10.35
CA PRO A 30 -9.77 0.86 11.24
C PRO A 30 -8.33 0.80 11.76
N ALA A 31 -7.79 -0.41 11.99
CA ALA A 31 -6.43 -0.59 12.50
C ALA A 31 -5.34 0.03 11.60
N ILE A 32 -5.50 -0.09 10.27
CA ILE A 32 -4.61 0.57 9.30
C ILE A 32 -5.13 1.95 8.87
N GLY A 33 -6.41 2.23 9.12
CA GLY A 33 -7.07 3.48 8.76
C GLY A 33 -7.21 3.64 7.24
N ASP A 34 -7.42 2.54 6.53
CA ASP A 34 -7.55 2.49 5.08
C ASP A 34 -8.77 1.64 4.67
N THR A 35 -9.16 1.78 3.41
CA THR A 35 -10.34 1.14 2.86
C THR A 35 -9.99 0.42 1.58
N LEU A 36 -10.27 -0.88 1.57
CA LEU A 36 -10.10 -1.75 0.42
C LEU A 36 -11.37 -1.76 -0.43
N ARG A 37 -11.19 -1.62 -1.75
CA ARG A 37 -12.28 -1.67 -2.74
C ARG A 37 -12.11 -2.85 -3.68
N ILE A 38 -12.99 -3.85 -3.55
CA ILE A 38 -12.94 -5.09 -4.32
C ILE A 38 -14.08 -5.09 -5.34
N ALA A 39 -13.74 -4.96 -6.63
CA ALA A 39 -14.69 -5.17 -7.71
C ALA A 39 -14.98 -6.67 -7.84
N PHE A 40 -16.24 -7.07 -7.66
CA PHE A 40 -16.63 -8.49 -7.59
C PHE A 40 -16.33 -9.25 -8.89
N ARG A 41 -16.42 -8.57 -10.05
CA ARG A 41 -16.05 -9.13 -11.37
C ARG A 41 -14.59 -9.59 -11.48
N ASP A 42 -13.75 -9.13 -10.55
CA ASP A 42 -12.33 -9.46 -10.51
C ASP A 42 -12.03 -10.52 -9.44
N VAL A 43 -13.03 -10.99 -8.69
CA VAL A 43 -12.85 -12.05 -7.70
C VAL A 43 -12.92 -13.40 -8.38
N LEU A 44 -11.85 -14.18 -8.24
CA LEU A 44 -11.74 -15.55 -8.76
C LEU A 44 -12.25 -16.56 -7.74
N ASP A 45 -11.78 -16.42 -6.50
CA ASP A 45 -12.16 -17.26 -5.38
C ASP A 45 -12.02 -16.51 -4.05
N ALA A 46 -12.62 -17.04 -2.98
CA ALA A 46 -12.34 -16.58 -1.62
C ALA A 46 -12.51 -17.71 -0.60
N ASP A 47 -11.57 -17.78 0.34
CA ASP A 47 -11.51 -18.82 1.36
C ASP A 47 -11.10 -18.28 2.72
N TRP A 48 -11.52 -19.00 3.76
CA TRP A 48 -11.03 -18.82 5.12
C TRP A 48 -9.59 -19.34 5.22
N VAL A 49 -8.69 -18.52 5.75
CA VAL A 49 -7.29 -18.91 5.93
C VAL A 49 -6.89 -18.81 7.40
N HIS A 50 -5.93 -19.64 7.78
CA HIS A 50 -5.37 -19.64 9.12
C HIS A 50 -4.12 -18.77 9.12
N VAL A 51 -4.15 -17.68 9.88
CA VAL A 51 -2.94 -16.91 10.19
C VAL A 51 -2.28 -17.46 11.47
N PRO A 52 -0.95 -17.28 11.66
CA PRO A 52 -0.25 -17.81 12.83
C PRO A 52 -0.79 -17.37 14.19
N THR A 53 -1.47 -16.22 14.25
CA THR A 53 -2.11 -15.71 15.48
C THR A 53 -3.37 -16.50 15.86
N GLY A 54 -3.90 -17.33 14.95
CA GLY A 54 -5.17 -18.03 15.13
C GLY A 54 -6.40 -17.15 14.94
N GLU A 55 -6.21 -15.88 14.58
CA GLU A 55 -7.31 -14.95 14.33
C GLU A 55 -8.00 -15.23 12.98
N PRO A 56 -9.28 -14.85 12.82
CA PRO A 56 -9.97 -15.00 11.55
C PRO A 56 -9.32 -14.19 10.43
N ALA A 57 -9.17 -14.81 9.26
CA ALA A 57 -8.69 -14.15 8.06
C ALA A 57 -9.36 -14.74 6.81
N VAL A 58 -9.54 -13.89 5.80
CA VAL A 58 -10.09 -14.28 4.50
C VAL A 58 -9.06 -13.98 3.42
N GLN A 59 -8.73 -14.98 2.61
CA GLN A 59 -8.00 -14.78 1.37
C GLN A 59 -8.98 -14.62 0.22
N VAL A 60 -8.78 -13.60 -0.59
CA VAL A 60 -9.51 -13.35 -1.83
C VAL A 60 -8.51 -13.39 -2.98
N ASP A 61 -8.74 -14.27 -3.94
CA ASP A 61 -7.91 -14.33 -5.14
C ASP A 61 -8.48 -13.38 -6.19
N LEU A 62 -7.68 -12.39 -6.57
CA LEU A 62 -8.07 -11.33 -7.49
C LEU A 62 -7.43 -11.51 -8.87
N ARG A 63 -8.26 -11.44 -9.91
CA ARG A 63 -7.80 -11.34 -11.29
C ARG A 63 -7.31 -9.92 -11.58
N ARG A 64 -6.07 -9.81 -12.06
CA ARG A 64 -5.51 -8.59 -12.64
C ARG A 64 -4.80 -8.94 -13.95
N GLY A 65 -5.42 -8.57 -15.07
CA GLY A 65 -4.98 -9.03 -16.38
C GLY A 65 -4.98 -10.56 -16.45
N HIS A 66 -3.80 -11.15 -16.68
CA HIS A 66 -3.58 -12.60 -16.73
C HIS A 66 -3.09 -13.20 -15.41
N GLN A 67 -2.97 -12.41 -14.34
CA GLN A 67 -2.46 -12.85 -13.04
C GLN A 67 -3.61 -13.08 -12.05
N SER A 68 -3.43 -14.09 -11.18
CA SER A 68 -4.17 -14.24 -9.93
C SER A 68 -3.31 -13.70 -8.80
N LEU A 69 -3.84 -12.74 -8.04
CA LEU A 69 -3.13 -12.09 -6.94
C LEU A 69 -3.86 -12.39 -5.63
N PRO A 70 -3.19 -12.99 -4.64
CA PRO A 70 -3.78 -13.22 -3.34
C PRO A 70 -3.90 -11.89 -2.58
N LEU A 71 -5.04 -11.72 -1.92
CA LEU A 71 -5.32 -10.62 -1.01
C LEU A 71 -5.84 -11.20 0.29
N ILE A 72 -5.07 -11.08 1.37
CA ILE A 72 -5.45 -11.62 2.67
C ILE A 72 -5.90 -10.46 3.55
N ILE A 73 -7.12 -10.55 4.06
CA ILE A 73 -7.71 -9.57 4.96
C ILE A 73 -7.77 -10.21 6.34
N THR A 74 -7.15 -9.55 7.29
CA THR A 74 -7.06 -9.97 8.70
C THR A 74 -7.78 -8.96 9.59
N VAL A 75 -7.82 -9.21 10.90
CA VAL A 75 -8.48 -8.33 11.86
C VAL A 75 -7.88 -6.93 11.91
N ASP A 76 -6.58 -6.79 11.67
CA ASP A 76 -5.83 -5.56 11.83
C ASP A 76 -4.98 -5.16 10.62
N ASP A 77 -4.98 -5.96 9.55
CA ASP A 77 -4.11 -5.73 8.40
C ASP A 77 -4.65 -6.30 7.07
N VAL A 78 -4.00 -5.90 5.98
CA VAL A 78 -4.16 -6.42 4.63
C VAL A 78 -2.81 -6.85 4.09
N VAL A 79 -2.72 -8.09 3.62
CA VAL A 79 -1.52 -8.66 3.01
C VAL A 79 -1.73 -8.83 1.51
N PHE A 80 -0.76 -8.41 0.71
CA PHE A 80 -0.85 -8.42 -0.75
C PHE A 80 0.51 -8.63 -1.40
N THR A 81 0.51 -9.00 -2.68
CA THR A 81 1.74 -9.14 -3.48
C THR A 81 2.21 -7.79 -4.03
N PRO A 82 3.46 -7.38 -3.75
CA PRO A 82 4.10 -6.22 -4.38
C PRO A 82 4.06 -6.28 -5.92
N SER A 83 4.12 -5.14 -6.59
CA SER A 83 4.42 -5.12 -8.02
C SER A 83 5.89 -5.48 -8.27
N TYR A 84 6.22 -5.97 -9.46
CA TYR A 84 7.62 -6.17 -9.84
C TYR A 84 8.25 -4.82 -10.22
N ALA A 85 9.53 -4.64 -9.91
CA ALA A 85 10.25 -3.42 -10.28
C ALA A 85 10.35 -3.26 -11.79
N ASP A 86 10.53 -4.38 -12.51
CA ASP A 86 10.57 -4.43 -13.98
C ASP A 86 9.29 -3.92 -14.64
N ASP A 87 8.15 -3.97 -13.94
CA ASP A 87 6.87 -3.43 -14.44
C ASP A 87 6.75 -1.90 -14.22
N LEU A 88 7.64 -1.31 -13.41
CA LEU A 88 7.52 0.08 -12.94
C LEU A 88 8.69 0.97 -13.38
N VAL A 89 9.85 0.40 -13.66
CA VAL A 89 11.09 1.13 -13.93
C VAL A 89 11.37 1.16 -15.43
N ASP A 90 11.94 2.26 -15.91
CA ASP A 90 12.45 2.39 -17.28
C ASP A 90 13.49 1.28 -17.56
N PRO A 91 13.33 0.48 -18.63
CA PRO A 91 14.18 -0.69 -18.89
C PRO A 91 15.67 -0.36 -19.08
N GLU A 92 16.01 0.90 -19.40
CA GLU A 92 17.39 1.36 -19.52
C GLU A 92 18.04 1.65 -18.14
N ASP A 93 17.25 1.74 -17.08
CA ASP A 93 17.75 1.93 -15.72
C ASP A 93 17.91 0.57 -15.02
N HIS A 94 19.16 0.11 -14.91
CA HIS A 94 19.47 -1.10 -14.15
C HIS A 94 19.56 -0.78 -12.65
N LEU A 95 18.59 -1.26 -11.87
CA LEU A 95 18.61 -1.18 -10.41
C LEU A 95 18.55 -2.58 -9.81
N LEU A 96 19.54 -2.92 -8.97
CA LEU A 96 19.44 -4.10 -8.11
C LEU A 96 18.45 -3.79 -6.98
N VAL A 97 17.21 -4.24 -7.15
CA VAL A 97 16.23 -4.21 -6.07
C VAL A 97 16.55 -5.38 -5.13
N PRO A 98 16.53 -5.17 -3.79
CA PRO A 98 16.72 -6.25 -2.83
C PRO A 98 15.72 -7.38 -3.06
N ALA A 99 15.97 -8.55 -2.46
CA ALA A 99 15.04 -9.67 -2.48
C ALA A 99 13.65 -9.21 -2.01
N MET A 100 12.72 -9.06 -2.96
CA MET A 100 11.37 -8.59 -2.69
C MET A 100 10.57 -9.70 -2.02
N PRO A 101 9.82 -9.39 -0.95
CA PRO A 101 8.96 -10.39 -0.34
C PRO A 101 7.83 -10.76 -1.32
N SER A 102 7.40 -12.02 -1.29
CA SER A 102 6.27 -12.50 -2.11
C SER A 102 4.93 -11.91 -1.67
N LEU A 103 4.84 -11.54 -0.39
CA LEU A 103 3.69 -10.94 0.27
C LEU A 103 4.19 -9.90 1.26
N ILE A 104 3.48 -8.77 1.38
CA ILE A 104 3.75 -7.75 2.38
C ILE A 104 2.44 -7.28 3.01
N ALA A 105 2.48 -7.01 4.31
CA ALA A 105 1.36 -6.45 5.04
C ALA A 105 1.33 -4.91 4.90
N TYR A 106 0.15 -4.30 4.91
CA TYR A 106 0.02 -2.84 4.85
C TYR A 106 0.75 -2.19 6.02
N SER A 107 0.59 -2.73 7.23
CA SER A 107 1.23 -2.18 8.42
C SER A 107 2.76 -2.24 8.33
N GLU A 108 3.32 -3.31 7.76
CA GLU A 108 4.75 -3.48 7.50
C GLU A 108 5.24 -2.44 6.49
N MET A 109 4.58 -2.35 5.34
CA MET A 109 4.87 -1.32 4.33
C MET A 109 4.87 0.10 4.94
N HIS A 110 3.90 0.42 5.79
CA HIS A 110 3.80 1.72 6.45
C HIS A 110 4.88 1.94 7.52
N ARG A 111 5.13 0.93 8.37
CA ARG A 111 6.14 1.00 9.42
C ARG A 111 7.52 1.22 8.82
N ASP A 112 7.84 0.51 7.77
CA ASP A 112 9.18 0.47 7.20
C ASP A 112 9.50 1.78 6.45
N VAL A 113 8.58 2.31 5.64
CA VAL A 113 8.79 3.61 4.98
C VAL A 113 8.91 4.75 5.98
N ARG A 114 8.14 4.69 7.08
CA ARG A 114 8.18 5.68 8.15
C ARG A 114 9.50 5.60 8.92
N ALA A 115 9.97 4.39 9.21
CA ALA A 115 11.26 4.18 9.88
C ALA A 115 12.41 4.71 9.02
N LEU A 116 12.37 4.47 7.70
CA LEU A 116 13.34 5.00 6.76
C LEU A 116 13.33 6.54 6.74
N GLY A 117 12.15 7.16 6.61
CA GLY A 117 12.03 8.62 6.62
C GLY A 117 12.60 9.24 7.90
N LYS A 118 12.33 8.65 9.07
CA LYS A 118 12.91 9.09 10.36
C LYS A 118 14.42 8.88 10.44
N ALA A 119 14.92 7.79 9.87
CA ALA A 119 16.35 7.49 9.86
C ALA A 119 17.14 8.56 9.09
N LEU A 120 16.57 9.09 7.99
CA LEU A 120 17.19 10.20 7.24
C LEU A 120 17.23 11.52 8.02
N ASP A 121 16.41 11.70 9.05
CA ASP A 121 16.47 12.87 9.94
C ASP A 121 17.52 12.71 11.06
N ASP A 122 18.06 11.50 11.31
CA ASP A 122 19.10 11.27 12.32
C ASP A 122 20.50 11.38 11.68
N PRO A 123 21.30 12.42 12.01
CA PRO A 123 22.62 12.62 11.41
C PRO A 123 23.63 11.53 11.77
N ARG A 124 23.31 10.64 12.72
CA ARG A 124 24.16 9.49 13.09
C ARG A 124 23.92 8.28 12.21
N VAL A 125 22.82 8.24 11.45
CA VAL A 125 22.52 7.16 10.53
C VAL A 125 23.12 7.49 9.17
N GLN A 126 23.99 6.62 8.67
CA GLN A 126 24.55 6.70 7.33
C GLN A 126 24.06 5.49 6.54
N LEU A 127 23.30 5.75 5.48
CA LEU A 127 22.85 4.73 4.53
C LEU A 127 23.68 4.85 3.25
N ALA A 128 24.10 3.73 2.69
CA ALA A 128 24.70 3.72 1.36
C ALA A 128 23.66 4.16 0.32
N ASP A 129 24.07 4.99 -0.63
CA ASP A 129 23.18 5.58 -1.63
C ASP A 129 22.42 4.53 -2.45
N GLU A 130 23.10 3.43 -2.80
CA GLU A 130 22.52 2.29 -3.51
C GLU A 130 21.42 1.60 -2.68
N VAL A 131 21.63 1.43 -1.38
CA VAL A 131 20.64 0.83 -0.46
C VAL A 131 19.42 1.73 -0.35
N LEU A 132 19.62 3.04 -0.23
CA LEU A 132 18.53 4.00 -0.15
C LEU A 132 17.72 4.05 -1.45
N ALA A 133 18.38 4.11 -2.61
CA ALA A 133 17.73 4.07 -3.91
C ALA A 133 16.93 2.77 -4.11
N ALA A 134 17.53 1.62 -3.80
CA ALA A 134 16.87 0.32 -3.92
C ALA A 134 15.68 0.17 -2.96
N THR A 135 15.80 0.70 -1.74
CA THR A 135 14.72 0.68 -0.75
C THR A 135 13.55 1.58 -1.15
N LEU A 136 13.82 2.77 -1.71
CA LEU A 136 12.77 3.65 -2.24
C LEU A 136 12.03 2.99 -3.42
N THR A 137 12.74 2.30 -4.30
CA THR A 137 12.14 1.53 -5.40
C THR A 137 11.29 0.37 -4.88
N ALA A 138 11.76 -0.38 -3.88
CA ALA A 138 10.98 -1.45 -3.25
C ALA A 138 9.66 -0.92 -2.65
N HIS A 139 9.69 0.22 -1.96
CA HIS A 139 8.46 0.83 -1.43
C HIS A 139 7.52 1.33 -2.52
N ARG A 140 8.05 1.82 -3.65
CA ARG A 140 7.22 2.17 -4.82
C ARG A 140 6.50 0.93 -5.37
N CYS A 141 7.17 -0.22 -5.38
CA CYS A 141 6.59 -1.52 -5.73
C CYS A 141 5.50 -1.96 -4.74
N PHE A 142 5.69 -1.73 -3.44
CA PHE A 142 4.66 -2.00 -2.42
C PHE A 142 3.40 -1.14 -2.63
N LEU A 143 3.58 0.18 -2.81
CA LEU A 143 2.47 1.10 -3.09
C LEU A 143 1.71 0.72 -4.37
N ALA A 144 2.43 0.36 -5.43
CA ALA A 144 1.82 -0.11 -6.67
C ALA A 144 1.03 -1.42 -6.45
N GLY A 145 1.58 -2.36 -5.67
CA GLY A 145 0.89 -3.60 -5.28
C GLY A 145 -0.41 -3.33 -4.50
N ALA A 146 -0.36 -2.43 -3.51
CA ALA A 146 -1.51 -2.01 -2.73
C ALA A 146 -2.62 -1.40 -3.62
N MET A 147 -2.26 -0.45 -4.49
CA MET A 147 -3.19 0.14 -5.46
C MET A 147 -3.77 -0.89 -6.42
N ARG A 148 -2.97 -1.88 -6.83
CA ARG A 148 -3.39 -2.96 -7.73
C ARG A 148 -4.48 -3.82 -7.09
N VAL A 149 -4.41 -4.10 -5.79
CA VAL A 149 -5.44 -4.87 -5.07
C VAL A 149 -6.66 -4.06 -4.63
N GLY A 150 -6.61 -2.72 -4.75
CA GLY A 150 -7.75 -1.83 -4.51
C GLY A 150 -7.67 -1.01 -3.22
N LEU A 151 -6.49 -0.94 -2.60
CA LEU A 151 -6.19 0.02 -1.52
C LEU A 151 -5.87 1.40 -2.09
N TRP A 152 -5.96 2.43 -1.24
CA TRP A 152 -5.54 3.79 -1.61
C TRP A 152 -4.62 4.40 -0.53
N PRO A 153 -3.35 3.96 -0.48
CA PRO A 153 -2.45 4.13 0.67
C PRO A 153 -1.84 5.54 0.80
N VAL A 154 -2.67 6.58 0.92
CA VAL A 154 -2.24 8.00 0.96
C VAL A 154 -1.23 8.27 2.08
N ARG A 155 -1.41 7.67 3.26
CA ARG A 155 -0.51 7.87 4.41
C ARG A 155 0.90 7.33 4.15
N VAL A 156 0.98 6.16 3.54
CA VAL A 156 2.26 5.51 3.19
C VAL A 156 2.93 6.26 2.05
N ALA A 157 2.14 6.65 1.04
CA ALA A 157 2.59 7.47 -0.06
C ALA A 157 3.18 8.82 0.40
N ALA A 158 2.58 9.46 1.41
CA ALA A 158 3.09 10.69 2.00
C ALA A 158 4.47 10.50 2.66
N TRP A 159 4.71 9.36 3.33
CA TRP A 159 6.02 9.02 3.88
C TRP A 159 7.04 8.70 2.79
N TRP A 160 6.61 8.02 1.72
CA TRP A 160 7.47 7.76 0.58
C TRP A 160 7.92 9.06 -0.09
N GLU A 161 6.99 9.98 -0.36
CA GLU A 161 7.30 11.29 -0.95
C GLU A 161 8.24 12.08 -0.05
N TYR A 162 7.97 12.11 1.26
CA TYR A 162 8.83 12.77 2.25
C TYR A 162 10.26 12.24 2.21
N THR A 163 10.40 10.91 2.18
CA THR A 163 11.70 10.23 2.19
C THR A 163 12.43 10.48 0.87
N SER A 164 11.73 10.37 -0.27
CA SER A 164 12.27 10.64 -1.59
C SER A 164 12.74 12.09 -1.74
N ALA A 165 11.97 13.05 -1.24
CA ALA A 165 12.31 14.47 -1.31
C ALA A 165 13.55 14.81 -0.47
N ARG A 166 13.71 14.20 0.71
CA ARG A 166 14.93 14.36 1.53
C ARG A 166 16.17 13.73 0.92
N SER A 167 15.97 12.66 0.17
CA SER A 167 17.05 11.97 -0.53
C SER A 167 17.43 12.66 -1.85
N ALA A 168 16.67 13.68 -2.27
CA ALA A 168 16.89 14.40 -3.51
C ALA A 168 18.25 15.10 -3.50
N GLY A 169 19.08 14.76 -4.48
CA GLY A 169 20.45 15.28 -4.59
C GLY A 169 21.52 14.42 -3.91
N GLN A 170 21.13 13.47 -3.05
CA GLN A 170 22.03 12.45 -2.52
C GLN A 170 22.02 11.19 -3.39
N VAL A 171 20.84 10.72 -3.77
CA VAL A 171 20.69 9.46 -4.53
C VAL A 171 19.97 9.69 -5.84
N ARG A 172 20.35 8.90 -6.85
CA ARG A 172 19.59 8.78 -8.10
C ARG A 172 18.70 7.55 -8.01
N VAL A 173 17.41 7.77 -7.80
CA VAL A 173 16.39 6.71 -7.92
C VAL A 173 16.20 6.38 -9.40
N ALA A 174 15.85 5.13 -9.70
CA ALA A 174 15.51 4.72 -11.05
C ALA A 174 14.33 5.53 -11.58
N ARG A 175 14.32 5.78 -12.89
CA ARG A 175 13.22 6.46 -13.57
C ARG A 175 12.01 5.53 -13.59
N PHE A 176 10.90 5.97 -13.02
CA PHE A 176 9.64 5.23 -13.08
C PHE A 176 8.91 5.53 -14.39
N LEU A 177 8.26 4.51 -14.94
CA LEU A 177 7.34 4.64 -16.05
C LEU A 177 6.14 5.53 -15.65
N PRO A 178 5.57 6.31 -16.58
CA PRO A 178 4.37 7.08 -16.31
C PRO A 178 3.21 6.21 -15.81
N ASP A 179 2.57 6.62 -14.72
CA ASP A 179 1.49 5.88 -14.07
C ASP A 179 0.41 6.88 -13.58
N PRO A 180 -0.70 7.05 -14.33
CA PRO A 180 -1.74 8.01 -13.95
C PRO A 180 -2.35 7.74 -12.57
N ARG A 181 -2.40 6.48 -12.12
CA ARG A 181 -2.93 6.15 -10.79
C ARG A 181 -2.00 6.62 -9.69
N TRP A 182 -0.71 6.60 -9.95
CA TRP A 182 0.27 7.19 -9.05
C TRP A 182 0.14 8.69 -8.96
N ASP A 183 -0.06 9.37 -10.10
CA ASP A 183 -0.26 10.82 -10.12
C ASP A 183 -1.50 11.20 -9.30
N GLU A 184 -2.59 10.45 -9.42
CA GLU A 184 -3.79 10.59 -8.60
C GLU A 184 -3.51 10.34 -7.10
N LEU A 185 -2.73 9.31 -6.76
CA LEU A 185 -2.34 9.04 -5.38
C LEU A 185 -1.51 10.19 -4.78
N MET A 186 -0.55 10.71 -5.54
CA MET A 186 0.27 11.86 -5.14
C MET A 186 -0.56 13.13 -5.01
N HIS A 187 -1.59 13.32 -5.85
CA HIS A 187 -2.54 14.41 -5.67
C HIS A 187 -3.27 14.30 -4.33
N GLY A 188 -3.76 13.11 -3.98
CA GLY A 188 -4.38 12.85 -2.68
C GLY A 188 -3.43 13.10 -1.49
N VAL A 189 -2.13 12.84 -1.65
CA VAL A 189 -1.11 13.22 -0.64
C VAL A 189 -1.06 14.73 -0.43
N GLN A 190 -1.11 15.52 -1.51
CA GLN A 190 -1.07 16.99 -1.41
C GLN A 190 -2.36 17.55 -0.78
N GLU A 191 -3.53 17.03 -1.17
CA GLU A 191 -4.82 17.43 -0.56
C GLU A 191 -4.87 17.11 0.93
N ALA A 192 -4.41 15.92 1.33
CA ALA A 192 -4.38 15.51 2.74
C ALA A 192 -3.47 16.43 3.58
N ARG A 193 -2.33 16.84 3.04
CA ARG A 193 -1.43 17.80 3.70
C ARG A 193 -2.08 19.17 3.87
N GLN A 194 -2.72 19.70 2.83
CA GLN A 194 -3.42 20.99 2.91
C GLN A 194 -4.51 20.97 3.99
N THR A 195 -5.31 19.90 4.02
CA THR A 195 -6.35 19.71 5.04
C THR A 195 -5.78 19.67 6.45
N GLN A 196 -4.64 19.00 6.65
CA GLN A 196 -3.97 18.95 7.96
C GLN A 196 -3.47 20.35 8.37
N PHE A 197 -2.85 21.10 7.47
CA PHE A 197 -2.38 22.47 7.75
C PHE A 197 -3.54 23.43 8.08
N GLU A 198 -4.67 23.32 7.39
CA GLU A 198 -5.87 24.12 7.69
C GLU A 198 -6.45 23.79 9.06
N GLN A 199 -6.52 22.52 9.43
CA GLN A 199 -7.00 22.06 10.74
C GLN A 199 -6.08 22.48 11.89
N GLU A 200 -4.76 22.48 11.67
CA GLU A 200 -3.78 22.94 12.66
C GLU A 200 -3.83 24.46 12.85
N ASN A 201 -3.95 25.24 11.76
CA ASN A 201 -4.11 26.70 11.84
C ASN A 201 -5.41 27.12 12.54
N LEU A 202 -6.52 26.42 12.32
CA LEU A 202 -7.79 26.65 13.01
C LEU A 202 -7.74 26.34 14.52
N ARG A 203 -6.83 25.45 14.95
CA ARG A 203 -6.62 25.14 16.38
C ARG A 203 -5.74 26.15 17.11
N VAL A 204 -4.87 26.87 16.40
CA VAL A 204 -4.00 27.92 16.98
C VAL A 204 -4.78 29.24 17.20
N ILE A 205 -5.91 29.42 16.53
CA ILE A 205 -6.76 30.62 16.62
C ILE A 205 -7.87 30.49 17.69
N ARG A 206 -7.98 29.35 18.37
CA ARG A 206 -8.93 29.10 19.48
C ARG A 206 -8.22 29.08 20.82
#